data_AF-A0A7S3AZB8-F1
#
_entry.id   AF-A0A7S3AZB8-F1
#
_cell.length_a   1.000
_cell.length_b   1.000
_cell.length_c   1.000
_cell.angle_alpha   90.00
_cell.angle_beta   90.00
_cell.angle_gamma   90.00
#
_symmetry.space_group_name_H-M   'P 1'
#
loop_
_entity.id
_entity.type
_entity.pdbx_description
1 polymer ?
#
loop_
_entity_poly.entity_id
_entity_poly.type
_entity_poly.pdbx_seq_one_letter_code
_entity_poly.pdbx_strand_id
1 'polypeptide(L)'
;PREAVTKGWLWDSRTLLGYDVSPKLHALLEGLYRLRLSGVGLPLGDQDSREALRLQLLTAPRDATALATSPRLMVAQVADGELQLSQVPADDLALLPFEQILLLDTHAELLVWRAADVPPDDPTVDLLERKAHDIAAARFPTAKVLSVAQGSTLERCFLCRLASSRRDPPTLHEKTFPRLQSIPAGARQAMLAHLGHTEQLSLLEWCTQCGVCGVTQ
;
A
#
# COMPACT_ATOMS: atom_id res chain seq x y z
N PRO A 1 -22.27 -28.73 -5.05
CA PRO A 1 -21.39 -28.18 -3.99
C PRO A 1 -20.28 -27.35 -4.63
N ARG A 2 -20.52 -26.04 -4.73
CA ARG A 2 -19.74 -25.10 -5.54
C ARG A 2 -18.37 -24.84 -4.91
N GLU A 3 -17.32 -25.09 -5.70
CA GLU A 3 -15.96 -24.63 -5.45
C GLU A 3 -15.94 -23.11 -5.35
N ALA A 4 -15.71 -22.59 -4.14
CA ALA A 4 -15.32 -21.21 -3.92
C ALA A 4 -13.86 -21.07 -4.36
N VAL A 5 -13.63 -21.00 -5.67
CA VAL A 5 -12.35 -20.59 -6.23
C VAL A 5 -12.11 -19.16 -5.78
N THR A 6 -11.16 -19.00 -4.87
CA THR A 6 -10.54 -17.75 -4.46
C THR A 6 -10.16 -16.96 -5.70
N LYS A 7 -10.98 -15.95 -6.04
CA LYS A 7 -10.65 -14.93 -7.03
C LYS A 7 -9.38 -14.24 -6.55
N GLY A 8 -8.24 -14.65 -7.11
CA GLY A 8 -7.00 -13.88 -7.01
C GLY A 8 -7.26 -12.52 -7.67
N TRP A 9 -7.28 -11.48 -6.85
CA TRP A 9 -7.60 -10.11 -7.24
C TRP A 9 -6.45 -9.53 -8.06
N LEU A 10 -6.49 -9.75 -9.38
CA LEU A 10 -5.81 -8.86 -10.33
C LEU A 10 -6.69 -7.61 -10.48
N TRP A 11 -6.13 -6.45 -10.13
CA TRP A 11 -6.71 -5.16 -10.46
C TRP A 11 -6.96 -5.09 -11.99
N ASP A 12 -8.19 -4.78 -12.41
CA ASP A 12 -8.55 -4.65 -13.84
C ASP A 12 -8.13 -3.27 -14.37
N SER A 13 -6.83 -2.99 -14.32
CA SER A 13 -6.21 -1.77 -14.84
C SER A 13 -5.67 -2.02 -16.26
N ARG A 14 -6.55 -2.41 -17.19
CA ARG A 14 -6.20 -2.61 -18.63
C ARG A 14 -5.65 -1.39 -19.35
N THR A 15 -5.59 -0.23 -18.67
CA THR A 15 -5.03 1.01 -19.23
C THR A 15 -3.97 1.62 -18.32
N LEU A 16 -3.16 0.79 -17.66
CA LEU A 16 -2.07 1.30 -16.82
C LEU A 16 -0.94 1.98 -17.62
N LEU A 17 -0.91 1.83 -18.95
CA LEU A 17 0.31 2.13 -19.70
C LEU A 17 0.10 2.75 -21.10
N GLY A 18 -1.13 2.87 -21.62
CA GLY A 18 -1.30 3.12 -23.08
C GLY A 18 -0.78 1.97 -23.96
N TYR A 19 -0.38 0.84 -23.34
CA TYR A 19 0.05 -0.40 -23.95
C TYR A 19 -0.87 -1.53 -23.50
N ASP A 20 -1.21 -2.42 -24.42
CA ASP A 20 -2.01 -3.62 -24.17
C ASP A 20 -1.13 -4.73 -23.58
N VAL A 21 -0.76 -4.57 -22.30
CA VAL A 21 0.03 -5.57 -21.56
C VAL A 21 -0.92 -6.62 -21.00
N SER A 22 -0.62 -7.90 -21.22
CA SER A 22 -1.45 -8.98 -20.68
C SER A 22 -1.58 -8.85 -19.15
N PRO A 23 -2.76 -9.15 -18.55
CA PRO A 23 -2.95 -9.00 -17.10
C PRO A 23 -1.93 -9.76 -16.26
N LYS A 24 -1.49 -10.93 -16.74
CA LYS A 24 -0.47 -11.75 -16.06
C LYS A 24 0.90 -11.05 -16.03
N LEU A 25 1.29 -10.42 -17.14
CA LEU A 25 2.54 -9.67 -17.21
C LEU A 25 2.45 -8.41 -16.35
N HIS A 26 1.31 -7.72 -16.35
CA HIS A 26 1.08 -6.59 -15.47
C HIS A 26 1.25 -6.95 -13.99
N ALA A 27 0.59 -8.01 -13.53
CA ALA A 27 0.70 -8.48 -12.14
C ALA A 27 2.13 -8.92 -11.78
N LEU A 28 2.88 -9.50 -12.72
CA LEU A 28 4.29 -9.83 -12.51
C LEU A 28 5.13 -8.57 -12.33
N LEU A 29 4.96 -7.57 -13.18
CA LEU A 29 5.69 -6.30 -13.11
C LEU A 29 5.38 -5.56 -11.80
N GLU A 30 4.09 -5.46 -11.44
CA GLU A 30 3.69 -4.87 -10.17
C GLU A 30 4.30 -5.63 -8.98
N GLY A 31 4.26 -6.97 -9.01
CA GLY A 31 4.88 -7.80 -7.98
C GLY A 31 6.38 -7.58 -7.84
N LEU A 32 7.12 -7.48 -8.96
CA LEU A 32 8.55 -7.21 -8.96
C LEU A 32 8.88 -5.78 -8.48
N TYR A 33 8.08 -4.80 -8.90
CA TYR A 33 8.18 -3.42 -8.45
C TYR A 33 7.94 -3.32 -6.94
N ARG A 34 6.88 -3.95 -6.42
CA ARG A 34 6.56 -3.94 -4.98
C ARG A 34 7.61 -4.73 -4.17
N LEU A 35 8.12 -5.85 -4.69
CA LEU A 35 9.23 -6.59 -4.08
C LEU A 35 10.45 -5.69 -3.91
N ARG A 36 10.80 -4.87 -4.92
CA ARG A 36 11.90 -3.90 -4.82
C ARG A 36 11.69 -2.90 -3.68
N LEU A 37 10.45 -2.51 -3.39
CA LEU A 37 10.09 -1.57 -2.32
C LEU A 37 9.91 -2.24 -0.95
N SER A 38 9.76 -3.56 -0.90
CA SER A 38 9.60 -4.30 0.35
C SER A 38 10.87 -4.24 1.21
N GLY A 39 10.74 -4.58 2.50
CA GLY A 39 11.90 -4.73 3.40
C GLY A 39 12.87 -5.85 2.98
N VAL A 40 12.49 -6.71 2.03
CA VAL A 40 13.38 -7.72 1.44
C VAL A 40 14.18 -7.14 0.27
N GLY A 41 13.57 -6.26 -0.51
CA GLY A 41 14.21 -5.60 -1.66
C GLY A 41 15.02 -4.36 -1.28
N LEU A 42 14.57 -3.62 -0.27
CA LEU A 42 15.31 -2.50 0.31
C LEU A 42 16.21 -3.02 1.44
N PRO A 43 17.53 -2.74 1.42
CA PRO A 43 18.45 -3.15 2.48
C PRO A 43 18.32 -2.23 3.71
N LEU A 44 17.11 -2.11 4.25
CA LEU A 44 16.86 -1.37 5.48
C LEU A 44 17.15 -2.25 6.70
N GLY A 45 17.76 -1.66 7.72
CA GLY A 45 18.11 -2.37 8.96
C GLY A 45 19.48 -3.03 8.92
N ASP A 46 19.84 -3.66 10.04
CA ASP A 46 21.09 -4.39 10.20
C ASP A 46 21.09 -5.71 9.41
N GLN A 47 22.22 -6.41 9.39
CA GLN A 47 22.34 -7.67 8.66
C GLN A 47 21.43 -8.77 9.23
N ASP A 48 21.32 -8.88 10.55
CA ASP A 48 20.56 -9.95 11.19
C ASP A 48 19.05 -9.77 10.93
N SER A 49 18.56 -8.53 11.03
CA SER A 49 17.18 -8.19 10.66
C SER A 49 16.85 -8.59 9.22
N ARG A 50 17.79 -8.37 8.28
CA ARG A 50 17.61 -8.72 6.87
C ARG A 50 17.61 -10.24 6.66
N GLU A 51 18.51 -10.96 7.30
CA GLU A 51 18.54 -12.44 7.21
C GLU A 51 17.30 -13.08 7.85
N ALA A 52 16.83 -12.54 8.98
CA ALA A 52 15.60 -13.00 9.60
C ALA A 52 14.38 -12.82 8.68
N LEU A 53 14.25 -11.66 8.02
CA LEU A 53 13.19 -11.41 7.04
C LEU A 53 13.26 -12.35 5.84
N ARG A 54 14.47 -12.62 5.32
CA ARG A 54 14.68 -13.58 4.22
C ARG A 54 14.29 -14.99 4.63
N LEU A 55 14.71 -15.43 5.81
CA LEU A 55 14.35 -16.75 6.33
C LEU A 55 12.84 -16.89 6.51
N GLN A 56 12.18 -15.85 7.05
CA GLN A 56 10.74 -15.82 7.17
C GLN A 56 10.07 -15.91 5.80
N LEU A 57 10.54 -15.14 4.81
CA LEU A 57 9.99 -15.18 3.44
C LEU A 57 10.10 -16.57 2.80
N LEU A 58 11.24 -17.23 2.97
CA LEU A 58 11.54 -18.54 2.37
C LEU A 58 10.74 -19.69 3.01
N THR A 59 10.35 -19.52 4.28
CA THR A 59 9.62 -20.54 5.05
C THR A 59 8.12 -20.25 5.17
N ALA A 60 7.70 -19.03 4.83
CA ALA A 60 6.32 -18.58 4.90
C ALA A 60 5.41 -19.29 3.87
N PRO A 61 4.13 -19.51 4.22
CA PRO A 61 3.14 -19.91 3.25
C PRO A 61 2.93 -18.80 2.20
N ARG A 62 2.43 -19.18 1.03
CA ARG A 62 2.25 -18.28 -0.12
C ARG A 62 1.56 -16.95 0.22
N ASP A 63 0.51 -16.99 1.04
CA ASP A 63 -0.25 -15.79 1.40
C ASP A 63 0.58 -14.82 2.26
N ALA A 64 1.43 -15.34 3.14
CA ALA A 64 2.36 -14.56 3.94
C ALA A 64 3.49 -13.98 3.07
N THR A 65 4.04 -14.77 2.13
CA THR A 65 5.02 -14.29 1.14
C THR A 65 4.43 -13.18 0.26
N ALA A 66 3.18 -13.31 -0.15
CA ALA A 66 2.49 -12.30 -0.94
C ALA A 66 2.38 -10.97 -0.18
N LEU A 67 1.97 -11.01 1.10
CA LEU A 67 1.90 -9.81 1.95
C LEU A 67 3.27 -9.19 2.27
N ALA A 68 4.31 -10.01 2.42
CA ALA A 68 5.67 -9.53 2.66
C ALA A 68 6.28 -8.80 1.46
N THR A 69 5.85 -9.13 0.24
CA THR A 69 6.38 -8.58 -1.02
C THR A 69 5.48 -7.53 -1.64
N SER A 70 4.17 -7.61 -1.39
CA SER A 70 3.15 -6.67 -1.83
C SER A 70 2.21 -6.39 -0.66
N PRO A 71 2.50 -5.37 0.16
CA PRO A 71 1.73 -5.12 1.36
C PRO A 71 0.28 -4.73 1.03
N ARG A 72 -0.64 -5.11 1.92
CA ARG A 72 -2.06 -4.78 1.77
C ARG A 72 -2.36 -3.49 2.53
N LEU A 73 -2.81 -2.47 1.80
CA LEU A 73 -3.29 -1.24 2.40
C LEU A 73 -4.82 -1.24 2.48
N MET A 74 -5.35 -0.86 3.62
CA MET A 74 -6.79 -0.78 3.87
C MET A 74 -7.16 0.58 4.45
N VAL A 75 -8.29 1.11 4.00
CA VAL A 75 -8.94 2.26 4.62
C VAL A 75 -9.93 1.74 5.64
N ALA A 76 -9.85 2.27 6.86
CA ALA A 76 -10.79 2.02 7.92
C ALA A 76 -11.90 3.06 7.93
N GLN A 77 -13.14 2.58 8.00
CA GLN A 77 -14.32 3.41 8.18
C GLN A 77 -15.25 2.74 9.18
N VAL A 78 -15.90 3.53 10.03
CA VAL A 78 -16.96 3.02 10.91
C VAL A 78 -18.29 3.32 10.25
N ALA A 79 -19.07 2.26 9.99
CA ALA A 79 -20.44 2.36 9.49
C ALA A 79 -21.33 1.49 10.39
N ASP A 80 -22.45 2.06 10.85
CA ASP A 80 -23.39 1.38 11.76
C ASP A 80 -22.76 0.82 13.04
N GLY A 81 -21.67 1.46 13.51
CA GLY A 81 -20.92 1.02 14.69
C GLY A 81 -19.93 -0.13 14.44
N GLU A 82 -19.85 -0.65 13.22
CA GLU A 82 -18.90 -1.69 12.84
C GLU A 82 -17.70 -1.13 12.06
N LEU A 83 -16.51 -1.66 12.36
CA LEU A 83 -15.29 -1.35 11.63
C LEU A 83 -15.28 -2.06 10.27
N GLN A 84 -15.38 -1.28 9.20
CA GLN A 84 -15.26 -1.74 7.83
C GLN A 84 -13.87 -1.43 7.28
N LEU A 85 -13.25 -2.43 6.64
CA LEU A 85 -11.95 -2.30 6.00
C LEU A 85 -12.12 -2.49 4.49
N SER A 86 -11.78 -1.45 3.72
CA SER A 86 -11.75 -1.51 2.26
C SER A 86 -10.32 -1.48 1.76
N GLN A 87 -9.94 -2.43 0.92
CA GLN A 87 -8.59 -2.48 0.37
C GLN A 87 -8.40 -1.40 -0.70
N VAL A 88 -7.25 -0.72 -0.66
CA VAL A 88 -6.82 0.28 -1.65
C VAL A 88 -5.40 -0.05 -2.13
N PRO A 89 -4.95 0.50 -3.27
CA PRO A 89 -3.55 0.32 -3.69
C PRO A 89 -2.62 0.88 -2.61
N ALA A 90 -1.54 0.16 -2.31
CA ALA A 90 -0.53 0.60 -1.36
C ALA A 90 0.40 1.64 -2.02
N ASP A 91 -0.16 2.81 -2.29
CA ASP A 91 0.51 3.94 -2.94
C ASP A 91 0.29 5.23 -2.13
N ASP A 92 1.13 6.24 -2.32
CA ASP A 92 1.08 7.50 -1.57
C ASP A 92 -0.20 8.32 -1.79
N LEU A 93 -0.84 8.19 -2.95
CA LEU A 93 -2.17 8.75 -3.21
C LEU A 93 -3.26 8.15 -2.31
N ALA A 94 -3.01 6.99 -1.71
CA ALA A 94 -3.90 6.40 -0.72
C ALA A 94 -3.97 7.23 0.59
N LEU A 95 -3.06 8.17 0.80
CA LEU A 95 -3.09 9.10 1.93
C LEU A 95 -4.10 10.24 1.72
N LEU A 96 -4.63 10.43 0.50
CA LEU A 96 -5.54 11.51 0.14
C LEU A 96 -7.00 11.05 0.08
N PRO A 97 -7.95 11.79 0.68
CA PRO A 97 -7.79 13.03 1.46
C PRO A 97 -7.20 12.80 2.87
N PHE A 98 -6.67 13.85 3.50
CA PHE A 98 -5.97 13.81 4.81
C PHE A 98 -6.86 13.55 6.04
N GLU A 99 -8.03 12.95 5.86
CA GLU A 99 -8.98 12.59 6.93
C GLU A 99 -9.13 11.07 7.02
N GLN A 100 -8.02 10.34 6.88
CA GLN A 100 -8.02 8.89 6.76
C GLN A 100 -7.34 8.20 7.93
N ILE A 101 -7.86 7.02 8.24
CA ILE A 101 -7.24 6.02 9.09
C ILE A 101 -6.98 4.80 8.22
N LEU A 102 -5.73 4.36 8.20
CA LEU A 102 -5.26 3.32 7.30
C LEU A 102 -4.62 2.18 8.10
N LEU A 103 -4.73 0.97 7.58
CA LEU A 103 -3.97 -0.19 8.05
C LEU A 103 -3.11 -0.72 6.91
N LEU A 104 -1.80 -0.66 7.09
CA LEU A 104 -0.84 -1.29 6.20
C LEU A 104 -0.36 -2.61 6.79
N ASP A 105 -0.57 -3.68 6.04
CA ASP A 105 -0.25 -5.04 6.44
C ASP A 105 0.88 -5.61 5.58
N THR A 106 2.02 -5.87 6.20
CA THR A 106 3.24 -6.37 5.57
C THR A 106 3.56 -7.82 5.94
N HIS A 107 2.57 -8.54 6.48
CA HIS A 107 2.72 -9.81 7.19
C HIS A 107 3.50 -9.72 8.51
N ALA A 108 4.74 -9.22 8.50
CA ALA A 108 5.60 -9.10 9.69
C ALA A 108 5.21 -7.92 10.60
N GLU A 109 4.63 -6.87 10.00
CA GLU A 109 4.21 -5.66 10.71
C GLU A 109 2.84 -5.20 10.23
N LEU A 110 2.05 -4.68 11.16
CA LEU A 110 0.77 -4.02 10.95
C LEU A 110 0.89 -2.58 11.42
N LEU A 111 0.85 -1.64 10.47
CA LEU A 111 1.01 -0.22 10.77
C LEU A 111 -0.37 0.44 10.68
N VAL A 112 -0.87 0.89 11.83
CA VAL A 112 -2.08 1.69 11.94
C VAL A 112 -1.67 3.15 11.75
N TRP A 113 -2.00 3.72 10.59
CA TRP A 113 -1.66 5.10 10.25
C TRP A 113 -2.87 6.02 10.40
N ARG A 114 -2.65 7.15 11.06
CA ARG A 114 -3.63 8.20 11.33
C ARG A 114 -3.18 9.49 10.66
N ALA A 115 -4.05 10.08 9.85
CA ALA A 115 -3.81 11.40 9.28
C ALA A 115 -3.81 12.51 10.34
N ALA A 116 -3.16 13.64 10.05
CA ALA A 116 -3.00 14.74 11.00
C ALA A 116 -4.33 15.35 11.46
N ASP A 117 -5.31 15.39 10.55
CA ASP A 117 -6.63 15.99 10.81
C ASP A 117 -7.59 15.05 11.56
N VAL A 118 -7.20 13.78 11.76
CA VAL A 118 -7.95 12.83 12.56
C VAL A 118 -7.58 12.99 14.03
N PRO A 119 -8.55 13.17 14.95
CA PRO A 119 -8.27 13.36 16.37
C PRO A 119 -7.57 12.12 16.97
N PRO A 120 -6.70 12.30 17.98
CA PRO A 120 -5.99 11.18 18.60
C PRO A 120 -6.94 10.20 19.30
N ASP A 121 -8.08 10.68 19.80
CA ASP A 121 -9.10 9.89 20.50
C ASP A 121 -10.23 9.43 19.56
N ASP A 122 -9.98 9.38 18.24
CA ASP A 122 -10.96 8.86 17.30
C ASP A 122 -11.23 7.36 17.60
N PRO A 123 -12.47 6.96 17.90
CA PRO A 123 -12.78 5.58 18.29
C PRO A 123 -12.47 4.57 17.18
N THR A 124 -12.37 5.01 15.92
CA THR A 124 -11.99 4.18 14.78
C THR A 124 -10.53 3.72 14.91
N VAL A 125 -9.65 4.54 15.48
CA VAL A 125 -8.24 4.18 15.71
C VAL A 125 -8.16 3.05 16.74
N ASP A 126 -8.83 3.19 17.87
CA ASP A 126 -8.88 2.15 18.92
C ASP A 126 -9.42 0.82 18.40
N LEU A 127 -10.52 0.87 17.63
CA LEU A 127 -11.12 -0.31 17.03
C LEU A 127 -10.16 -0.98 16.03
N LEU A 128 -9.47 -0.18 15.22
CA LEU A 128 -8.52 -0.67 14.24
C LEU A 128 -7.26 -1.25 14.88
N GLU A 129 -6.75 -0.63 15.95
CA GLU A 129 -5.61 -1.13 16.71
C GLU A 129 -5.95 -2.48 17.34
N ARG A 130 -7.11 -2.64 17.97
CA ARG A 130 -7.57 -3.94 18.50
C ARG A 130 -7.64 -4.99 17.39
N LYS A 131 -8.24 -4.65 16.25
CA LYS A 131 -8.30 -5.54 15.09
C LYS A 131 -6.92 -5.93 14.57
N ALA A 132 -5.97 -4.99 14.55
CA ALA A 132 -4.60 -5.26 14.15
C ALA A 132 -3.89 -6.20 15.14
N HIS A 133 -4.10 -6.05 16.45
CA HIS A 133 -3.57 -6.97 17.44
C HIS A 133 -4.15 -8.38 17.30
N ASP A 134 -5.45 -8.51 17.01
CA ASP A 134 -6.07 -9.82 16.73
C ASP A 134 -5.44 -10.51 15.51
N ILE A 135 -5.22 -9.75 14.43
CA ILE A 135 -4.55 -10.25 13.22
C ILE A 135 -3.10 -10.64 13.53
N ALA A 136 -2.39 -9.82 14.31
CA ALA A 136 -1.01 -10.08 14.70
C ALA A 136 -0.86 -11.37 15.52
N ALA A 137 -1.75 -11.57 16.50
CA ALA A 137 -1.75 -12.73 17.38
C ALA A 137 -2.04 -14.05 16.63
N ALA A 138 -2.78 -13.98 15.51
CA ALA A 138 -3.05 -15.13 14.66
C ALA A 138 -1.87 -15.56 13.76
N ARG A 139 -0.75 -14.83 13.78
CA ARG A 139 0.42 -15.08 12.92
C ARG A 139 1.59 -15.71 13.66
N PHE A 140 2.39 -16.44 12.90
CA PHE A 140 3.70 -16.92 13.34
C PHE A 140 4.80 -16.52 12.34
N PRO A 141 5.86 -15.82 12.79
CA PRO A 141 5.97 -15.19 14.10
C PRO A 141 4.88 -14.12 14.30
N THR A 142 4.60 -13.79 15.57
CA THR A 142 3.63 -12.74 15.90
C THR A 142 4.05 -11.43 15.26
N ALA A 143 3.14 -10.80 14.51
CA ALA A 143 3.43 -9.55 13.83
C ALA A 143 3.55 -8.40 14.82
N LYS A 144 4.38 -7.39 14.52
CA LYS A 144 4.45 -6.16 15.32
C LYS A 144 3.32 -5.22 14.92
N VAL A 145 2.62 -4.65 15.90
CA VAL A 145 1.65 -3.59 15.65
C VAL A 145 2.29 -2.24 15.97
N LEU A 146 2.21 -1.29 15.05
CA LEU A 146 2.76 0.05 15.20
C LEU A 146 1.66 1.08 14.99
N SER A 147 1.48 1.98 15.95
CA SER A 147 0.61 3.16 15.80
C SER A 147 1.44 4.31 15.23
N VAL A 148 0.96 4.89 14.14
CA VAL A 148 1.71 5.85 13.31
C VAL A 148 0.83 7.07 13.07
N ALA A 149 1.29 8.24 13.49
CA ALA A 149 0.63 9.50 13.16
C ALA A 149 1.35 10.20 12.01
N GLN A 150 0.62 10.92 11.18
CA GLN A 150 1.20 11.81 10.18
C GLN A 150 2.12 12.85 10.84
N GLY A 151 3.31 13.06 10.27
CA GLY A 151 4.37 13.90 10.81
C GLY A 151 5.19 13.24 11.92
N SER A 152 4.85 12.04 12.38
CA SER A 152 5.63 11.33 13.40
C SER A 152 6.89 10.69 12.82
N THR A 153 7.88 10.44 13.68
CA THR A 153 9.10 9.72 13.33
C THR A 153 8.85 8.34 12.73
N LEU A 154 7.75 7.68 13.13
CA LEU A 154 7.38 6.35 12.64
C LEU A 154 6.71 6.39 11.25
N GLU A 155 6.24 7.55 10.79
CA GLU A 155 5.60 7.69 9.49
C GLU A 155 6.51 7.26 8.34
N ARG A 156 7.83 7.48 8.46
CA ARG A 156 8.81 6.99 7.47
C ARG A 156 8.70 5.48 7.24
N CYS A 157 8.39 4.69 8.27
CA CYS A 157 8.23 3.25 8.15
C CYS A 157 7.00 2.92 7.30
N PHE A 158 5.94 3.72 7.41
CA PHE A 158 4.75 3.59 6.58
C PHE A 158 5.03 4.01 5.13
N LEU A 159 5.58 5.22 4.93
CA LEU A 159 5.78 5.83 3.61
C LEU A 159 6.75 5.04 2.73
N CYS A 160 7.84 4.50 3.29
CA CYS A 160 8.83 3.74 2.50
C CYS A 160 8.28 2.44 1.88
N ARG A 161 7.06 2.01 2.26
CA ARG A 161 6.40 0.81 1.75
C ARG A 161 5.32 1.11 0.70
N LEU A 162 5.07 2.39 0.43
CA LEU A 162 4.09 2.83 -0.57
C LEU A 162 4.75 3.05 -1.93
N ALA A 163 4.02 2.78 -3.01
CA ALA A 163 4.41 3.25 -4.35
C ALA A 163 4.22 4.77 -4.47
N SER A 164 5.03 5.42 -5.31
CA SER A 164 4.96 6.86 -5.57
C SER A 164 4.06 7.21 -6.77
N SER A 165 2.81 6.76 -6.73
CA SER A 165 1.85 6.96 -7.83
C SER A 165 1.54 8.44 -8.08
N ARG A 166 1.82 9.35 -7.15
CA ARG A 166 1.69 10.81 -7.37
C ARG A 166 2.49 11.39 -8.53
N ARG A 167 3.51 10.66 -9.01
CA ARG A 167 4.34 11.08 -10.15
C ARG A 167 3.67 10.79 -11.49
N ASP A 168 2.59 10.01 -11.47
CA ASP A 168 1.85 9.67 -12.67
C ASP A 168 0.99 10.85 -13.17
N PRO A 169 0.54 10.82 -14.43
CA PRO A 169 -0.42 11.80 -14.92
C PRO A 169 -1.73 11.79 -14.12
N PRO A 170 -2.40 12.95 -13.94
CA PRO A 170 -3.66 13.03 -13.18
C PRO A 170 -4.77 12.10 -13.69
N THR A 171 -4.78 11.78 -14.98
CA THR A 171 -5.72 10.84 -15.59
C THR A 171 -5.57 9.42 -15.05
N LEU A 172 -4.36 9.00 -14.65
CA LEU A 172 -4.12 7.73 -13.98
C LEU A 172 -4.50 7.79 -12.52
N HIS A 173 -4.25 8.91 -11.83
CA HIS A 173 -4.67 9.08 -10.43
C HIS A 173 -6.17 8.83 -10.26
N GLU A 174 -6.99 9.43 -11.12
CA GLU A 174 -8.45 9.33 -11.06
C GLU A 174 -8.99 7.93 -11.41
N LYS A 175 -8.28 7.19 -12.28
CA LYS A 175 -8.61 5.80 -12.61
C LYS A 175 -8.25 4.85 -11.47
N THR A 176 -7.07 5.02 -10.89
CA THR A 176 -6.55 4.16 -9.82
C THR A 176 -7.25 4.44 -8.49
N PHE A 177 -7.58 5.71 -8.22
CA PHE A 177 -8.26 6.16 -7.01
C PHE A 177 -9.54 6.94 -7.38
N PRO A 178 -10.67 6.24 -7.62
CA PRO A 178 -11.93 6.89 -7.99
C PRO A 178 -12.40 7.96 -7.01
N ARG A 179 -12.07 7.83 -5.73
CA ARG A 179 -12.35 8.84 -4.69
C ARG A 179 -11.68 10.19 -4.93
N LEU A 180 -10.61 10.25 -5.73
CA LEU A 180 -9.96 11.52 -6.08
C LEU A 180 -10.75 12.31 -7.13
N GLN A 181 -11.75 11.69 -7.78
CA GLN A 181 -12.63 12.36 -8.73
C GLN A 181 -13.60 13.34 -8.04
N SER A 182 -13.93 13.11 -6.76
CA SER A 182 -14.79 14.03 -5.99
C SER A 182 -14.03 15.27 -5.49
N ILE A 183 -12.70 15.28 -5.56
CA ILE A 183 -11.85 16.37 -5.09
C ILE A 183 -11.60 17.36 -6.25
N PRO A 184 -11.90 18.66 -6.09
CA PRO A 184 -11.62 19.67 -7.11
C PRO A 184 -10.13 19.69 -7.50
N ALA A 185 -9.82 19.87 -8.78
CA ALA A 185 -8.46 19.78 -9.31
C ALA A 185 -7.45 20.69 -8.59
N GLY A 186 -7.83 21.92 -8.24
CA GLY A 186 -6.98 22.85 -7.48
C GLY A 186 -6.70 22.38 -6.05
N ALA A 187 -7.72 21.84 -5.36
CA ALA A 187 -7.55 21.26 -4.03
C ALA A 187 -6.66 20.01 -4.07
N ARG A 188 -6.81 19.18 -5.12
CA ARG A 188 -5.96 18.01 -5.34
C ARG A 188 -4.50 18.39 -5.57
N GLN A 189 -4.22 19.41 -6.39
CA GLN A 189 -2.84 19.90 -6.57
C GLN A 189 -2.23 20.39 -5.25
N ALA A 190 -3.01 21.13 -4.45
CA ALA A 190 -2.57 21.56 -3.13
C ALA A 190 -2.27 20.35 -2.23
N MET A 191 -3.14 19.33 -2.21
CA MET A 191 -2.90 18.09 -1.45
C MET A 191 -1.65 17.33 -1.91
N LEU A 192 -1.44 17.19 -3.22
CA LEU A 192 -0.24 16.55 -3.76
C LEU A 192 1.04 17.29 -3.34
N ALA A 193 1.00 18.62 -3.23
CA ALA A 193 2.14 19.41 -2.77
C ALA A 193 2.51 19.18 -1.29
N HIS A 194 1.58 18.66 -0.47
CA HIS A 194 1.85 18.29 0.91
C HIS A 194 2.49 16.90 1.03
N LEU A 195 2.45 16.07 -0.02
CA LEU A 195 3.20 14.83 -0.03
C LEU A 195 4.68 15.16 -0.13
N GLY A 196 5.44 14.88 0.93
CA GLY A 196 6.87 15.19 1.00
C GLY A 196 7.66 14.56 -0.15
N HIS A 197 8.72 15.22 -0.61
CA HIS A 197 9.51 14.85 -1.81
C HIS A 197 9.96 13.38 -1.86
N THR A 198 10.01 12.80 -3.06
CA THR A 198 10.43 11.41 -3.27
C THR A 198 11.15 11.26 -4.60
N GLU A 199 12.30 10.60 -4.57
CA GLU A 199 13.03 10.16 -5.76
C GLU A 199 12.53 8.81 -6.28
N GLN A 200 11.61 8.17 -5.55
CA GLN A 200 11.05 6.89 -5.92
C GLN A 200 10.27 7.00 -7.23
N LEU A 201 10.54 6.09 -8.15
CA LEU A 201 9.82 5.99 -9.42
C LEU A 201 8.43 5.41 -9.18
N SER A 202 7.43 5.90 -9.91
CA SER A 202 6.14 5.22 -9.99
C SER A 202 6.28 3.87 -10.72
N LEU A 203 5.24 3.02 -10.65
CA LEU A 203 5.22 1.77 -11.41
C LEU A 203 5.33 2.02 -12.92
N LEU A 204 4.69 3.05 -13.43
CA LEU A 204 4.74 3.46 -14.84
C LEU A 204 6.15 3.88 -15.24
N GLU A 205 6.77 4.76 -14.47
CA GLU A 205 8.15 5.22 -14.73
C GLU A 205 9.14 4.06 -14.67
N TRP A 206 8.99 3.15 -13.69
CA TRP A 206 9.84 1.97 -13.58
C TRP A 206 9.68 1.03 -14.76
N CYS A 207 8.44 0.72 -15.18
CA CYS A 207 8.18 -0.11 -16.36
C CYS A 207 8.76 0.52 -17.64
N THR A 208 8.72 1.86 -17.74
CA THR A 208 9.30 2.62 -18.86
C THR A 208 10.83 2.50 -18.87
N GLN A 209 11.48 2.65 -17.70
CA GLN A 209 12.93 2.45 -17.58
C GLN A 209 13.37 1.02 -17.88
N CYS A 210 12.55 0.03 -17.55
CA CYS A 210 12.80 -1.37 -17.89
C CYS A 210 12.58 -1.70 -19.38
N GLY A 211 12.16 -0.73 -20.21
CA GLY A 211 11.88 -0.95 -21.64
C GLY A 211 10.63 -1.79 -21.90
N VAL A 212 9.79 -1.99 -20.88
CA VAL A 212 8.54 -2.76 -20.98
C VAL A 212 7.41 -1.89 -21.50
N CYS A 213 7.51 -0.58 -21.30
CA CYS A 213 6.59 0.44 -21.80
C CYS A 213 7.39 1.44 -22.61
N GLY A 214 6.98 1.68 -23.85
CA GLY A 214 7.52 2.81 -24.61
C GLY A 214 6.96 4.13 -24.06
N VAL A 215 7.56 5.26 -24.40
CA VAL A 215 6.81 6.51 -24.42
C VAL A 215 6.35 6.65 -25.87
N THR A 216 5.06 6.50 -26.14
CA THR A 216 4.51 6.98 -27.41
C THR A 216 4.51 8.50 -27.29
N GLN A 217 5.40 9.14 -28.06
CA GLN A 217 5.43 10.60 -28.21
C GLN A 217 4.13 11.11 -28.83
#